data_AF-A0A9P4IMT6-F1
#
_entry.id   AF-A0A9P4IMT6-F1
#
_cell.length_a   1.000
_cell.length_b   1.000
_cell.length_c   1.000
_cell.angle_alpha   90.00
_cell.angle_beta   90.00
_cell.angle_gamma   90.00
#
_symmetry.space_group_name_H-M   'P 1'
#
loop_
_entity.id
_entity.type
_entity.pdbx_description
1 polymer ?
#
loop_
_entity_poly.entity_id
_entity_poly.type
_entity_poly.pdbx_seq_one_letter_code
_entity_poly.pdbx_strand_id
1 'polypeptide(L)'
;MTQPSLNSTFDASLVDLRETNPADNTGDSFSTASSTVPSDGGNQLPNLAQAEYRPGAAPASSTLGVTNARGMPVHYVPTVTAYDAWSSVYDGDGNILQAVDDIELATLLPAFLSLAFQDSQETPIRIVDFGCGTGRNTVKLLSQGIGSRQLHVRGYDASKGMLDVARQKLALRLEEARAHGGSTDQLSFDLVQHDFLDPVDPFAAPVLPPGFDTTTEAVSAVISTLVLEHLPLRPYFAVIRTLLKPNGLALVTNMHRDMGLVSQAGFERVDENGVTVKVRGCSWAHGVQETVEAAREEGLEVVDVDEGGVKLSVRERTVENDMIEKGLVSERGRKWIGKHVWYGVVLRRVR
;
A
#
# COMPACT_ATOMS: atom_id res chain seq x y z
N MET A 1 55.23 -13.29 17.56
CA MET A 1 55.29 -12.12 16.65
C MET A 1 53.88 -11.56 16.55
N THR A 2 53.74 -10.25 16.65
CA THR A 2 52.46 -9.53 16.86
C THR A 2 51.84 -9.01 15.56
N GLN A 3 50.58 -8.56 15.64
CA GLN A 3 49.83 -7.89 14.56
C GLN A 3 50.53 -6.64 14.00
N PRO A 4 49.97 -6.06 12.92
CA PRO A 4 49.29 -4.78 13.16
C PRO A 4 47.86 -4.70 12.61
N SER A 5 47.03 -3.94 13.33
CA SER A 5 45.73 -3.40 12.92
C SER A 5 45.89 -2.06 12.20
N LEU A 6 44.99 -1.71 11.29
CA LEU A 6 44.79 -0.32 10.85
C LEU A 6 43.30 0.04 10.82
N ASN A 7 42.92 1.00 11.66
CA ASN A 7 41.69 1.78 11.50
C ASN A 7 41.89 2.80 10.38
N SER A 8 40.84 3.07 9.62
CA SER A 8 40.70 4.34 8.89
C SER A 8 39.23 4.77 8.86
N THR A 9 38.85 5.59 9.83
CA THR A 9 37.58 6.32 9.84
C THR A 9 37.54 7.30 8.67
N PHE A 10 36.41 7.40 7.97
CA PHE A 10 36.11 8.57 7.16
C PHE A 10 34.70 9.07 7.52
N ASP A 11 34.69 10.21 8.20
CA ASP A 11 33.51 11.04 8.42
C ASP A 11 33.50 12.10 7.29
N ALA A 12 32.32 12.32 6.71
CA ALA A 12 32.08 13.34 5.69
C ALA A 12 30.69 13.96 5.90
N SER A 13 30.42 14.37 7.15
CA SER A 13 29.29 15.23 7.48
C SER A 13 29.57 16.70 7.15
N LEU A 14 28.48 17.43 6.87
CA LEU A 14 28.36 18.90 6.77
C LEU A 14 28.94 19.61 5.54
N VAL A 15 28.02 20.01 4.65
CA VAL A 15 28.02 21.38 4.12
C VAL A 15 26.84 22.11 4.75
N ASP A 16 27.12 23.08 5.62
CA ASP A 16 26.20 24.19 5.84
C ASP A 16 27.00 25.48 6.08
N LEU A 17 26.45 26.60 5.63
CA LEU A 17 27.16 27.87 5.46
C LEU A 17 26.78 28.86 6.56
N ARG A 18 27.75 29.33 7.37
CA ARG A 18 27.84 30.70 7.92
C ARG A 18 29.10 30.94 8.77
N GLU A 19 29.89 31.92 8.36
CA GLU A 19 30.84 32.66 9.22
C GLU A 19 30.03 33.65 10.10
N THR A 20 30.44 34.21 11.26
CA THR A 20 31.67 34.24 12.11
C THR A 20 31.19 34.12 13.60
N ASN A 21 31.95 34.26 14.70
CA ASN A 21 33.35 34.61 15.02
C ASN A 21 33.71 34.00 16.41
N PRO A 22 35.00 33.87 16.82
CA PRO A 22 35.36 33.08 18.01
C PRO A 22 35.62 33.89 19.29
N ALA A 23 35.34 33.30 20.45
CA ALA A 23 35.90 33.68 21.74
C ALA A 23 35.91 32.50 22.76
N ASP A 24 37.04 31.80 22.76
CA ASP A 24 37.83 31.46 23.96
C ASP A 24 37.37 30.45 25.05
N ASN A 25 38.36 29.59 25.37
CA ASN A 25 38.75 29.06 26.69
C ASN A 25 38.00 27.90 27.41
N THR A 26 38.69 26.75 27.38
CA THR A 26 39.17 25.89 28.51
C THR A 26 38.22 25.31 29.58
N GLY A 27 38.50 24.06 29.96
CA GLY A 27 38.03 23.51 31.24
C GLY A 27 38.03 21.99 31.34
N ASP A 28 39.18 21.40 31.67
CA ASP A 28 39.34 20.00 32.07
C ASP A 28 38.30 19.52 33.10
N SER A 29 37.93 18.24 33.09
CA SER A 29 38.57 17.28 34.01
C SER A 29 38.00 15.85 33.94
N PHE A 30 38.91 14.88 34.02
CA PHE A 30 38.66 13.45 34.17
C PHE A 30 38.39 13.09 35.64
N SER A 31 37.52 12.11 35.92
CA SER A 31 37.76 11.15 37.02
C SER A 31 36.87 9.91 36.94
N THR A 32 37.37 8.81 37.50
CA THR A 32 36.88 7.44 37.32
C THR A 32 36.67 6.72 38.66
N ALA A 33 35.57 5.97 38.77
CA ALA A 33 35.36 4.83 39.68
C ALA A 33 34.09 4.10 39.21
N SER A 34 34.13 2.87 38.71
CA SER A 34 34.40 1.60 39.41
C SER A 34 33.22 1.05 40.21
N SER A 35 32.42 0.23 39.51
CA SER A 35 31.79 -1.01 39.98
C SER A 35 30.93 -1.03 41.26
N THR A 36 29.61 -1.14 41.07
CA THR A 36 28.77 -2.14 41.77
C THR A 36 27.61 -2.55 40.87
N VAL A 37 27.36 -3.86 40.75
CA VAL A 37 26.15 -4.42 40.11
C VAL A 37 25.13 -4.73 41.20
N PRO A 38 23.89 -4.23 41.09
CA PRO A 38 22.72 -4.88 41.65
C PRO A 38 21.93 -5.58 40.53
N SER A 39 21.57 -6.83 40.79
CA SER A 39 20.57 -7.58 40.01
C SER A 39 19.14 -7.10 40.31
N ASP A 40 18.20 -7.55 39.49
CA ASP A 40 16.74 -7.40 39.56
C ASP A 40 16.16 -5.99 39.31
N GLY A 41 15.49 -5.91 38.16
CA GLY A 41 14.85 -4.70 37.64
C GLY A 41 14.30 -4.99 36.24
N GLY A 42 13.50 -6.07 36.12
CA GLY A 42 12.96 -6.54 34.84
C GLY A 42 11.93 -5.57 34.26
N ASN A 43 12.41 -4.50 33.61
CA ASN A 43 11.58 -3.61 32.79
C ASN A 43 11.12 -4.37 31.54
N GLN A 44 10.05 -5.14 31.69
CA GLN A 44 9.18 -5.47 30.56
C GLN A 44 8.69 -4.15 29.96
N LEU A 45 9.18 -3.82 28.77
CA LEU A 45 8.53 -2.82 27.91
C LEU A 45 7.06 -3.22 27.77
N PRO A 46 6.10 -2.31 27.99
CA PRO A 46 4.68 -2.65 27.84
C PRO A 46 4.43 -3.09 26.40
N ASN A 47 4.02 -4.35 26.25
CA ASN A 47 3.72 -4.94 24.97
C ASN A 47 2.40 -4.34 24.43
N LEU A 48 2.49 -3.18 23.79
CA LEU A 48 1.39 -2.51 23.09
C LEU A 48 1.20 -3.02 21.66
N ALA A 49 1.98 -4.03 21.22
CA ALA A 49 1.63 -4.85 20.08
C ALA A 49 0.52 -5.82 20.52
N GLN A 50 -0.62 -5.81 19.81
CA GLN A 50 -1.90 -6.38 20.23
C GLN A 50 -2.62 -5.58 21.33
N ALA A 51 -3.07 -4.37 20.98
CA ALA A 51 -4.43 -4.04 21.37
C ALA A 51 -5.37 -5.07 20.71
N GLU A 52 -5.87 -6.04 21.48
CA GLU A 52 -6.86 -6.99 21.01
C GLU A 52 -8.04 -6.23 20.39
N TYR A 53 -8.25 -6.42 19.09
CA TYR A 53 -9.39 -5.83 18.40
C TYR A 53 -10.68 -6.44 18.98
N ARG A 54 -11.41 -5.65 19.77
CA ARG A 54 -12.76 -6.01 20.24
C ARG A 54 -13.77 -5.55 19.18
N PRO A 55 -14.60 -6.45 18.62
CA PRO A 55 -15.67 -6.07 17.71
C PRO A 55 -16.59 -5.01 18.33
N GLY A 56 -16.89 -3.95 17.59
CA GLY A 56 -17.81 -2.89 18.01
C GLY A 56 -17.20 -1.63 18.63
N ALA A 57 -15.87 -1.49 18.68
CA ALA A 57 -15.21 -0.24 19.04
C ALA A 57 -14.41 0.33 17.86
N ALA A 58 -14.93 1.38 17.23
CA ALA A 58 -14.08 2.28 16.43
C ALA A 58 -12.99 2.86 17.35
N PRO A 59 -11.72 2.96 16.89
CA PRO A 59 -10.69 3.59 17.70
C PRO A 59 -11.07 5.05 17.94
N ALA A 60 -11.38 5.38 19.19
CA ALA A 60 -11.61 6.77 19.59
C ALA A 60 -10.38 7.61 19.22
N SER A 61 -10.59 8.84 18.77
CA SER A 61 -9.52 9.80 18.50
C SER A 61 -8.71 10.02 19.79
N SER A 62 -7.62 9.29 19.92
CA SER A 62 -6.78 9.25 21.12
C SER A 62 -5.54 10.09 20.88
N THR A 63 -5.61 11.34 21.30
CA THR A 63 -4.47 12.27 21.39
C THR A 63 -3.49 11.95 22.52
N LEU A 64 -3.48 10.69 23.01
CA LEU A 64 -2.43 10.19 23.88
C LEU A 64 -1.15 10.06 23.06
N GLY A 65 -0.10 10.75 23.49
CA GLY A 65 1.13 10.97 22.73
C GLY A 65 1.96 9.72 22.46
N VAL A 66 1.49 8.87 21.56
CA VAL A 66 2.29 7.80 20.96
C VAL A 66 3.32 8.45 20.06
N THR A 67 4.60 8.21 20.33
CA THR A 67 5.69 8.60 19.43
C THR A 67 6.10 7.41 18.56
N ASN A 68 6.56 7.69 17.34
CA ASN A 68 7.17 6.65 16.50
C ASN A 68 8.61 6.34 16.97
N ALA A 69 9.27 5.37 16.33
CA ALA A 69 10.66 4.99 16.63
C ALA A 69 11.72 6.11 16.43
N ARG A 70 11.33 7.30 15.93
CA ARG A 70 12.17 8.51 15.83
C ARG A 70 11.73 9.62 16.81
N GLY A 71 10.89 9.31 17.80
CA GLY A 71 10.38 10.26 18.79
C GLY A 71 9.29 11.21 18.29
N MET A 72 8.84 11.07 17.03
CA MET A 72 7.88 11.98 16.41
C MET A 72 6.43 11.61 16.80
N PRO A 73 5.57 12.57 17.21
CA PRO A 73 4.18 12.29 17.57
C PRO A 73 3.39 11.61 16.45
N VAL A 74 2.50 10.68 16.81
CA VAL A 74 1.63 9.94 15.89
C VAL A 74 0.18 10.30 16.14
N HIS A 75 -0.51 10.75 15.10
CA HIS A 75 -1.92 11.11 15.10
C HIS A 75 -2.68 10.05 14.29
N TYR A 76 -3.49 9.25 14.98
CA TYR A 76 -4.41 8.32 14.34
C TYR A 76 -5.72 9.04 13.98
N VAL A 77 -6.13 8.89 12.73
CA VAL A 77 -7.36 9.44 12.16
C VAL A 77 -8.09 8.35 11.36
N PRO A 78 -9.39 8.51 11.03
CA PRO A 78 -10.07 7.57 10.14
C PRO A 78 -9.32 7.39 8.82
N THR A 79 -9.23 6.18 8.29
CA THR A 79 -8.39 5.87 7.12
C THR A 79 -8.71 6.76 5.92
N VAL A 80 -10.00 6.97 5.61
CA VAL A 80 -10.44 7.86 4.53
C VAL A 80 -9.89 9.29 4.71
N THR A 81 -9.97 9.83 5.93
CA THR A 81 -9.41 11.15 6.28
C THR A 81 -7.88 11.19 6.18
N ALA A 82 -7.18 10.12 6.55
CA ALA A 82 -5.73 10.01 6.35
C ALA A 82 -5.37 10.04 4.87
N TYR A 83 -6.10 9.33 4.01
CA TYR A 83 -5.82 9.24 2.58
C TYR A 83 -6.23 10.53 1.83
N ASP A 84 -7.34 11.17 2.22
CA ASP A 84 -7.73 12.51 1.74
C ASP A 84 -6.63 13.55 1.99
N ALA A 85 -5.97 13.50 3.16
CA ALA A 85 -4.93 14.44 3.53
C ALA A 85 -3.53 14.08 2.96
N TRP A 86 -3.32 12.82 2.54
CA TRP A 86 -2.07 12.34 1.94
C TRP A 86 -2.05 12.53 0.42
N SER A 87 -3.22 12.57 -0.24
CA SER A 87 -3.35 12.41 -1.70
C SER A 87 -2.42 13.28 -2.55
N SER A 88 -2.22 14.55 -2.18
CA SER A 88 -1.43 15.53 -2.93
C SER A 88 0.07 15.21 -3.02
N VAL A 89 0.59 14.37 -2.12
CA VAL A 89 1.98 13.90 -2.12
C VAL A 89 2.12 12.38 -2.20
N TYR A 90 1.00 11.65 -2.34
CA TYR A 90 0.95 10.20 -2.17
C TYR A 90 1.87 9.43 -3.14
N ASP A 91 1.90 9.82 -4.41
CA ASP A 91 2.75 9.18 -5.43
C ASP A 91 4.21 9.67 -5.39
N GLY A 92 4.47 10.79 -4.70
CA GLY A 92 5.76 11.49 -4.70
C GLY A 92 6.56 11.34 -3.41
N ASP A 93 6.01 10.74 -2.35
CA ASP A 93 6.67 10.66 -1.04
C ASP A 93 7.85 9.65 -1.03
N GLY A 94 7.97 8.81 -2.05
CA GLY A 94 9.01 7.78 -2.15
C GLY A 94 8.72 6.52 -1.32
N ASN A 95 7.44 6.22 -1.06
CA ASN A 95 7.00 4.96 -0.45
C ASN A 95 7.47 3.75 -1.26
N ILE A 96 8.32 2.93 -0.64
CA ILE A 96 8.91 1.76 -1.28
C ILE A 96 7.88 0.70 -1.70
N LEU A 97 6.73 0.65 -1.02
CA LEU A 97 5.73 -0.38 -1.30
C LEU A 97 5.01 -0.13 -2.62
N GLN A 98 4.82 1.13 -3.02
CA GLN A 98 4.31 1.49 -4.34
C GLN A 98 5.30 1.07 -5.43
N ALA A 99 6.59 1.34 -5.25
CA ALA A 99 7.64 0.97 -6.19
C ALA A 99 7.79 -0.56 -6.33
N VAL A 100 7.73 -1.31 -5.23
CA VAL A 100 7.70 -2.79 -5.27
C VAL A 100 6.44 -3.27 -6.01
N ASP A 101 5.26 -2.76 -5.66
CA ASP A 101 4.01 -3.09 -6.35
C ASP A 101 4.05 -2.73 -7.85
N ASP A 102 4.73 -1.65 -8.25
CA ASP A 102 4.96 -1.31 -9.65
C ASP A 102 5.82 -2.36 -10.39
N ILE A 103 6.89 -2.84 -9.75
CA ILE A 103 7.80 -3.87 -10.30
C ILE A 103 7.07 -5.21 -10.46
N GLU A 104 6.36 -5.66 -9.44
CA GLU A 104 5.69 -6.97 -9.47
C GLU A 104 4.50 -6.95 -10.47
N LEU A 105 3.71 -5.86 -10.50
CA LEU A 105 2.61 -5.70 -11.46
C LEU A 105 3.07 -5.53 -12.92
N ALA A 106 4.34 -5.21 -13.19
CA ALA A 106 4.84 -5.11 -14.57
C ALA A 106 4.75 -6.44 -15.35
N THR A 107 4.73 -7.57 -14.63
CA THR A 107 4.58 -8.93 -15.19
C THR A 107 3.23 -9.55 -14.81
N LEU A 108 2.82 -9.39 -13.55
CA LEU A 108 1.61 -10.01 -13.02
C LEU A 108 0.31 -9.42 -13.59
N LEU A 109 0.25 -8.10 -13.87
CA LEU A 109 -0.96 -7.47 -14.42
C LEU A 109 -1.24 -7.93 -15.86
N PRO A 110 -0.28 -7.92 -16.81
CA PRO A 110 -0.49 -8.51 -18.14
C PRO A 110 -0.92 -9.98 -18.11
N ALA A 111 -0.30 -10.80 -17.26
CA ALA A 111 -0.62 -12.22 -17.16
C ALA A 111 -2.04 -12.44 -16.58
N PHE A 112 -2.42 -11.68 -15.55
CA PHE A 112 -3.78 -11.65 -15.02
C PHE A 112 -4.81 -11.23 -16.07
N LEU A 113 -4.56 -10.16 -16.84
CA LEU A 113 -5.46 -9.70 -17.90
C LEU A 113 -5.60 -10.73 -19.03
N SER A 114 -4.50 -11.42 -19.38
CA SER A 114 -4.53 -12.51 -20.35
C SER A 114 -5.45 -13.64 -19.87
N LEU A 115 -5.27 -14.10 -18.62
CA LEU A 115 -6.07 -15.15 -18.01
C LEU A 115 -7.56 -14.76 -17.85
N ALA A 116 -7.85 -13.51 -17.46
CA ALA A 116 -9.22 -13.02 -17.25
C ALA A 116 -10.02 -12.86 -18.55
N PHE A 117 -9.34 -12.64 -19.68
CA PHE A 117 -9.98 -12.29 -20.95
C PHE A 117 -9.62 -13.20 -22.14
N GLN A 118 -8.99 -14.35 -21.88
CA GLN A 118 -8.54 -15.33 -22.89
C GLN A 118 -9.69 -15.75 -23.83
N ASP A 119 -10.77 -16.28 -23.27
CA ASP A 119 -11.93 -16.78 -24.04
C ASP A 119 -13.11 -15.79 -24.04
N SER A 120 -12.90 -14.57 -23.52
CA SER A 120 -13.98 -13.59 -23.31
C SER A 120 -14.39 -12.88 -24.60
N GLN A 121 -15.68 -13.01 -24.94
CA GLN A 121 -16.37 -12.24 -25.98
C GLN A 121 -17.01 -10.95 -25.44
N GLU A 122 -16.74 -10.56 -24.18
CA GLU A 122 -17.31 -9.35 -23.59
C GLU A 122 -16.76 -8.09 -24.29
N THR A 123 -17.67 -7.22 -24.74
CA THR A 123 -17.36 -5.88 -25.27
C THR A 123 -18.43 -4.89 -24.81
N PRO A 124 -18.07 -3.74 -24.20
CA PRO A 124 -16.72 -3.41 -23.72
C PRO A 124 -16.28 -4.38 -22.61
N ILE A 125 -14.99 -4.70 -22.58
CA ILE A 125 -14.35 -5.31 -21.41
C ILE A 125 -14.52 -4.33 -20.25
N ARG A 126 -15.06 -4.83 -19.13
CA ARG A 126 -15.22 -4.04 -17.90
C ARG A 126 -14.30 -4.58 -16.82
N ILE A 127 -13.53 -3.67 -16.23
CA ILE A 127 -12.61 -3.94 -15.12
C ILE A 127 -12.94 -2.98 -13.98
N VAL A 128 -12.96 -3.47 -12.75
CA VAL A 128 -13.03 -2.61 -11.56
C VAL A 128 -11.65 -2.48 -10.92
N ASP A 129 -11.26 -1.26 -10.57
CA ASP A 129 -10.10 -0.94 -9.74
C ASP A 129 -10.62 -0.54 -8.34
N PHE A 130 -10.60 -1.47 -7.39
CA PHE A 130 -11.18 -1.31 -6.06
C PHE A 130 -10.14 -0.81 -5.06
N GLY A 131 -10.35 0.41 -4.56
CA GLY A 131 -9.36 1.22 -3.86
C GLY A 131 -8.33 1.78 -4.85
N CYS A 132 -8.82 2.40 -5.93
CA CYS A 132 -7.97 2.86 -7.04
C CYS A 132 -7.01 4.00 -6.65
N GLY A 133 -7.22 4.65 -5.50
CA GLY A 133 -6.36 5.71 -4.98
C GLY A 133 -6.19 6.86 -5.99
N THR A 134 -4.94 7.26 -6.21
CA THR A 134 -4.53 8.27 -7.20
C THR A 134 -4.62 7.77 -8.66
N GLY A 135 -5.22 6.60 -8.92
CA GLY A 135 -5.34 6.01 -10.25
C GLY A 135 -4.03 5.43 -10.81
N ARG A 136 -3.01 5.14 -9.97
CA ARG A 136 -1.71 4.60 -10.42
C ARG A 136 -1.88 3.32 -11.26
N ASN A 137 -2.68 2.38 -10.79
CA ASN A 137 -2.93 1.12 -11.50
C ASN A 137 -4.04 1.25 -12.56
N THR A 138 -4.99 2.17 -12.40
CA THR A 138 -5.95 2.57 -13.45
C THR A 138 -5.24 3.06 -14.72
N VAL A 139 -4.19 3.88 -14.60
CA VAL A 139 -3.35 4.33 -15.73
C VAL A 139 -2.67 3.16 -16.44
N LYS A 140 -2.22 2.14 -15.70
CA LYS A 140 -1.66 0.91 -16.29
C LYS A 140 -2.73 0.15 -17.05
N LEU A 141 -3.91 -0.09 -16.47
CA LEU A 141 -5.02 -0.78 -17.14
C LEU A 141 -5.37 -0.11 -18.48
N LEU A 142 -5.50 1.22 -18.52
CA LEU A 142 -5.79 1.95 -19.76
C LEU A 142 -4.62 1.97 -20.76
N SER A 143 -3.39 1.72 -20.30
CA SER A 143 -2.20 1.63 -21.18
C SER A 143 -1.92 0.19 -21.66
N GLN A 144 -2.45 -0.83 -20.96
CA GLN A 144 -2.41 -2.24 -21.35
C GLN A 144 -3.50 -2.50 -22.40
N GLY A 145 -3.17 -2.29 -23.67
CA GLY A 145 -4.11 -2.48 -24.78
C GLY A 145 -4.62 -3.93 -24.85
N ILE A 146 -5.92 -4.15 -24.58
CA ILE A 146 -6.54 -5.48 -24.55
C ILE A 146 -6.93 -5.95 -25.98
N GLY A 147 -5.99 -5.84 -26.90
CA GLY A 147 -6.19 -5.96 -28.34
C GLY A 147 -6.99 -4.78 -28.91
N SER A 148 -7.90 -5.07 -29.84
CA SER A 148 -8.80 -4.09 -30.47
C SER A 148 -10.18 -4.02 -29.79
N ARG A 149 -10.29 -4.48 -28.53
CA ARG A 149 -11.54 -4.52 -27.76
C ARG A 149 -11.71 -3.20 -27.00
N GLN A 150 -12.95 -2.71 -26.93
CA GLN A 150 -13.26 -1.58 -26.06
C GLN A 150 -13.01 -1.97 -24.60
N LEU A 151 -12.34 -1.09 -23.84
CA LEU A 151 -12.06 -1.22 -22.42
C LEU A 151 -12.76 -0.09 -21.66
N HIS A 152 -13.43 -0.47 -20.58
CA HIS A 152 -14.01 0.41 -19.59
C HIS A 152 -13.47 0.05 -18.20
N VAL A 153 -12.83 1.02 -17.53
CA VAL A 153 -12.31 0.84 -16.17
C VAL A 153 -13.11 1.68 -15.19
N ARG A 154 -13.75 1.06 -14.20
CA ARG A 154 -14.39 1.78 -13.09
C ARG A 154 -13.50 1.75 -11.86
N GLY A 155 -13.03 2.92 -11.44
CA GLY A 155 -12.32 3.08 -10.17
C GLY A 155 -13.28 3.40 -9.03
N TYR A 156 -13.17 2.68 -7.92
CA TYR A 156 -13.83 3.01 -6.66
C TYR A 156 -12.78 3.38 -5.61
N ASP A 157 -13.03 4.46 -4.88
CA ASP A 157 -12.29 4.79 -3.66
C ASP A 157 -13.18 5.58 -2.69
N ALA A 158 -12.94 5.46 -1.40
CA ALA A 158 -13.68 6.24 -0.40
C ALA A 158 -13.14 7.69 -0.28
N SER A 159 -11.85 7.89 -0.56
CA SER A 159 -11.17 9.18 -0.47
C SER A 159 -11.48 10.08 -1.65
N LYS A 160 -12.11 11.23 -1.38
CA LYS A 160 -12.30 12.28 -2.39
C LYS A 160 -10.97 12.82 -2.88
N GLY A 161 -10.03 13.05 -1.96
CA GLY A 161 -8.70 13.61 -2.26
C GLY A 161 -7.90 12.72 -3.21
N MET A 162 -7.96 11.40 -3.02
CA MET A 162 -7.34 10.43 -3.94
C MET A 162 -7.99 10.47 -5.33
N LEU A 163 -9.33 10.46 -5.39
CA LEU A 163 -10.05 10.51 -6.66
C LEU A 163 -9.88 11.82 -7.42
N ASP A 164 -9.71 12.95 -6.74
CA ASP A 164 -9.41 14.23 -7.40
C ASP A 164 -8.05 14.20 -8.10
N VAL A 165 -7.03 13.58 -7.49
CA VAL A 165 -5.72 13.33 -8.12
C VAL A 165 -5.86 12.34 -9.29
N ALA A 166 -6.62 11.26 -9.11
CA ALA A 166 -6.87 10.27 -10.16
C ALA A 166 -7.55 10.90 -11.39
N ARG A 167 -8.57 11.76 -11.21
CA ARG A 167 -9.24 12.49 -12.30
C ARG A 167 -8.25 13.32 -13.10
N GLN A 168 -7.39 14.09 -12.44
CA GLN A 168 -6.38 14.93 -13.10
C GLN A 168 -5.38 14.08 -13.88
N LYS A 169 -4.82 13.04 -13.24
CA LYS A 169 -3.83 12.14 -13.84
C LYS A 169 -4.38 11.41 -15.07
N LEU A 170 -5.60 10.86 -14.99
CA LEU A 170 -6.23 10.12 -16.08
C LEU A 170 -6.65 11.03 -17.24
N ALA A 171 -7.11 12.26 -16.95
CA ALA A 171 -7.41 13.25 -17.99
C ALA A 171 -6.15 13.61 -18.80
N LEU A 172 -5.06 13.99 -18.12
CA LEU A 172 -3.76 14.27 -18.75
C LEU A 172 -3.28 13.08 -19.59
N ARG A 173 -3.38 11.85 -19.06
CA ARG A 173 -2.97 10.63 -19.78
C ARG A 173 -3.76 10.39 -21.07
N LEU A 174 -5.07 10.68 -21.08
CA LEU A 174 -5.88 10.61 -22.31
C LEU A 174 -5.54 11.73 -23.30
N GLU A 175 -5.25 12.94 -22.83
CA GLU A 175 -4.81 14.05 -23.68
C GLU A 175 -3.46 13.74 -24.34
N GLU A 176 -2.49 13.23 -23.59
CA GLU A 176 -1.21 12.73 -24.10
C GLU A 176 -1.41 11.63 -25.16
N ALA A 177 -2.26 10.64 -24.89
CA ALA A 177 -2.49 9.53 -25.82
C ALA A 177 -3.04 10.03 -27.16
N ARG A 178 -3.98 10.99 -27.13
CA ARG A 178 -4.53 11.65 -28.33
C ARG A 178 -3.47 12.50 -29.05
N ALA A 179 -2.66 13.26 -28.32
CA ALA A 179 -1.62 14.11 -28.88
C ALA A 179 -0.54 13.31 -29.63
N HIS A 180 -0.25 12.09 -29.18
CA HIS A 180 0.70 11.17 -29.85
C HIS A 180 0.05 10.35 -30.97
N GLY A 181 -1.15 10.70 -31.43
CA GLY A 181 -1.85 10.02 -32.52
C GLY A 181 -2.48 8.67 -32.15
N GLY A 182 -2.54 8.34 -30.86
CA GLY A 182 -3.25 7.17 -30.37
C GLY A 182 -4.77 7.39 -30.39
N SER A 183 -5.52 6.48 -31.02
CA SER A 183 -6.98 6.44 -30.83
C SER A 183 -7.27 6.05 -29.38
N THR A 184 -8.02 6.91 -28.69
CA THR A 184 -8.58 6.61 -27.36
C THR A 184 -10.05 6.17 -27.43
N ASP A 185 -10.59 5.95 -28.63
CA ASP A 185 -12.03 5.71 -28.85
C ASP A 185 -12.49 4.35 -28.29
N GLN A 186 -11.53 3.46 -28.05
CA GLN A 186 -11.71 2.17 -27.38
C GLN A 186 -11.51 2.24 -25.86
N LEU A 187 -11.14 3.39 -25.29
CA LEU A 187 -10.80 3.53 -23.88
C LEU A 187 -11.79 4.45 -23.17
N SER A 188 -12.35 3.98 -22.06
CA SER A 188 -13.20 4.79 -21.17
C SER A 188 -12.93 4.46 -19.71
N PHE A 189 -13.22 5.41 -18.83
CA PHE A 189 -13.18 5.18 -17.39
C PHE A 189 -14.24 6.01 -16.69
N ASP A 190 -14.64 5.59 -15.49
CA ASP A 190 -15.35 6.42 -14.52
C ASP A 190 -14.79 6.21 -13.11
N LEU A 191 -14.96 7.24 -12.26
CA LEU A 191 -14.37 7.29 -10.91
C LEU A 191 -15.44 7.65 -9.88
N VAL A 192 -15.85 6.66 -9.10
CA VAL A 192 -16.94 6.74 -8.13
C VAL A 192 -16.38 6.86 -6.72
N GLN A 193 -16.77 7.91 -6.01
CA GLN A 193 -16.50 7.99 -4.56
C GLN A 193 -17.51 7.10 -3.83
N HIS A 194 -17.03 6.03 -3.20
CA HIS A 194 -17.87 5.11 -2.45
C HIS A 194 -17.06 4.36 -1.39
N ASP A 195 -17.60 4.26 -0.17
CA ASP A 195 -17.11 3.34 0.85
C ASP A 195 -18.04 2.11 0.88
N PHE A 196 -17.46 0.93 0.76
CA PHE A 196 -18.21 -0.32 0.78
C PHE A 196 -18.42 -0.87 2.19
N LEU A 197 -17.78 -0.32 3.22
CA LEU A 197 -18.06 -0.68 4.61
C LEU A 197 -19.34 0.00 5.10
N ASP A 198 -20.07 -0.69 5.97
CA ASP A 198 -21.14 -0.07 6.74
C ASP A 198 -20.52 0.87 7.81
N PRO A 199 -21.04 2.11 7.96
CA PRO A 199 -20.45 3.12 8.85
C PRO A 199 -20.66 2.83 10.35
N VAL A 200 -21.47 1.83 10.70
CA VAL A 200 -21.77 1.42 12.09
C VAL A 200 -21.11 0.07 12.40
N ASP A 201 -21.25 -0.92 11.52
CA ASP A 201 -20.62 -2.25 11.67
C ASP A 201 -19.75 -2.60 10.44
N PRO A 202 -18.42 -2.39 10.50
CA PRO A 202 -17.53 -2.71 9.39
C PRO A 202 -17.44 -4.21 9.07
N PHE A 203 -18.10 -5.11 9.83
CA PHE A 203 -18.24 -6.53 9.51
C PHE A 203 -19.58 -6.91 8.84
N ALA A 204 -20.48 -5.95 8.64
CA ALA A 204 -21.73 -6.17 7.94
C ALA A 204 -21.50 -6.51 6.45
N ALA A 205 -22.58 -6.84 5.75
CA ALA A 205 -22.54 -7.02 4.31
C ALA A 205 -22.14 -5.71 3.60
N PRO A 206 -21.41 -5.76 2.47
CA PRO A 206 -20.99 -4.58 1.74
C PRO A 206 -22.13 -3.61 1.42
N VAL A 207 -21.94 -2.33 1.75
CA VAL A 207 -22.82 -1.26 1.28
C VAL A 207 -22.55 -1.05 -0.20
N LEU A 208 -23.56 -1.23 -1.04
CA LEU A 208 -23.43 -1.08 -2.49
C LEU A 208 -23.67 0.37 -2.93
N PRO A 209 -23.01 0.84 -4.00
CA PRO A 209 -23.31 2.15 -4.60
C PRO A 209 -24.80 2.26 -4.99
N PRO A 210 -25.43 3.44 -4.85
CA PRO A 210 -26.82 3.62 -5.27
C PRO A 210 -27.05 3.23 -6.72
N GLY A 211 -27.97 2.30 -6.96
CA GLY A 211 -28.29 1.79 -8.30
C GLY A 211 -27.36 0.67 -8.82
N PHE A 212 -26.38 0.20 -8.03
CA PHE A 212 -25.53 -0.93 -8.42
C PHE A 212 -26.33 -2.24 -8.42
N ASP A 213 -26.53 -2.81 -9.60
CA ASP A 213 -27.17 -4.10 -9.79
C ASP A 213 -26.13 -5.18 -10.11
N THR A 214 -25.94 -6.12 -9.17
CA THR A 214 -25.00 -7.25 -9.30
C THR A 214 -25.23 -8.14 -10.52
N THR A 215 -26.41 -8.10 -11.16
CA THR A 215 -26.68 -8.91 -12.37
C THR A 215 -26.18 -8.25 -13.65
N THR A 216 -26.00 -6.93 -13.66
CA THR A 216 -25.63 -6.13 -14.83
C THR A 216 -24.27 -5.44 -14.68
N GLU A 217 -23.95 -4.93 -13.49
CA GLU A 217 -22.73 -4.17 -13.17
C GLU A 217 -21.56 -5.04 -12.69
N ALA A 218 -21.79 -6.31 -12.32
CA ALA A 218 -20.69 -7.21 -11.96
C ALA A 218 -19.73 -7.43 -13.16
N VAL A 219 -18.43 -7.48 -12.87
CA VAL A 219 -17.35 -7.51 -13.86
C VAL A 219 -16.62 -8.84 -13.92
N SER A 220 -15.93 -9.08 -15.03
CA SER A 220 -15.14 -10.30 -15.24
C SER A 220 -13.74 -10.22 -14.58
N ALA A 221 -13.24 -9.00 -14.32
CA ALA A 221 -11.97 -8.76 -13.65
C ALA A 221 -12.06 -7.61 -12.62
N VAL A 222 -11.48 -7.83 -11.44
CA VAL A 222 -11.23 -6.80 -10.42
C VAL A 222 -9.71 -6.73 -10.17
N ILE A 223 -9.16 -5.53 -9.99
CA ILE A 223 -7.88 -5.35 -9.32
C ILE A 223 -8.08 -4.60 -8.01
N SER A 224 -7.25 -4.87 -7.00
CA SER A 224 -7.26 -4.12 -5.74
C SER A 224 -5.88 -4.22 -5.10
N THR A 225 -5.19 -3.09 -5.00
CA THR A 225 -3.72 -3.07 -4.80
C THR A 225 -3.31 -2.19 -3.64
N LEU A 226 -2.70 -2.77 -2.61
CA LEU A 226 -2.31 -2.10 -1.36
C LEU A 226 -3.49 -1.51 -0.58
N VAL A 227 -4.63 -2.20 -0.63
CA VAL A 227 -5.91 -1.80 0.00
C VAL A 227 -6.27 -2.69 1.19
N LEU A 228 -5.93 -3.98 1.11
CA LEU A 228 -6.33 -4.99 2.09
C LEU A 228 -5.81 -4.70 3.51
N GLU A 229 -4.62 -4.10 3.66
CA GLU A 229 -4.12 -3.66 4.98
C GLU A 229 -5.03 -2.64 5.68
N HIS A 230 -6.03 -2.05 5.03
CA HIS A 230 -6.95 -1.05 5.61
C HIS A 230 -8.35 -1.57 5.91
N LEU A 231 -8.61 -2.85 5.69
CA LEU A 231 -9.95 -3.44 5.78
C LEU A 231 -9.89 -4.79 6.52
N PRO A 232 -10.93 -5.19 7.26
CA PRO A 232 -11.01 -6.54 7.79
C PRO A 232 -11.16 -7.56 6.63
N LEU A 233 -10.48 -8.70 6.72
CA LEU A 233 -10.36 -9.68 5.62
C LEU A 233 -11.72 -10.07 5.01
N ARG A 234 -12.66 -10.46 5.87
CA ARG A 234 -13.96 -11.00 5.44
C ARG A 234 -14.82 -9.97 4.69
N PRO A 235 -15.08 -8.75 5.22
CA PRO A 235 -15.68 -7.64 4.47
C PRO A 235 -15.00 -7.34 3.14
N TYR A 236 -13.66 -7.29 3.12
CA TYR A 236 -12.90 -7.04 1.89
C TYR A 236 -13.20 -8.08 0.80
N PHE A 237 -13.15 -9.37 1.13
CA PHE A 237 -13.45 -10.43 0.18
C PHE A 237 -14.95 -10.52 -0.18
N ALA A 238 -15.85 -10.12 0.73
CA ALA A 238 -17.26 -9.95 0.42
C ALA A 238 -17.50 -8.86 -0.65
N VAL A 239 -16.75 -7.75 -0.62
CA VAL A 239 -16.76 -6.71 -1.67
C VAL A 239 -16.27 -7.30 -2.99
N ILE A 240 -15.09 -7.93 -3.00
CA ILE A 240 -14.50 -8.55 -4.19
C ILE A 240 -15.47 -9.56 -4.83
N ARG A 241 -16.07 -10.47 -4.06
CA ARG A 241 -17.08 -11.42 -4.57
C ARG A 241 -18.26 -10.68 -5.20
N THR A 242 -18.75 -9.62 -4.57
CA THR A 242 -19.97 -8.92 -5.02
C THR A 242 -19.74 -8.12 -6.31
N LEU A 243 -18.52 -7.61 -6.51
CA LEU A 243 -18.10 -6.96 -7.76
C LEU A 243 -17.86 -7.95 -8.90
N LEU A 244 -17.48 -9.20 -8.60
CA LEU A 244 -17.18 -10.22 -9.62
C LEU A 244 -18.42 -10.97 -10.12
N LYS A 245 -18.46 -11.26 -11.42
CA LYS A 245 -19.32 -12.31 -11.99
C LYS A 245 -18.88 -13.70 -11.49
N PRO A 246 -19.75 -14.73 -11.52
CA PRO A 246 -19.33 -16.13 -11.35
C PRO A 246 -18.18 -16.49 -12.31
N ASN A 247 -17.14 -17.15 -11.80
CA ASN A 247 -15.87 -17.44 -12.48
C ASN A 247 -15.00 -16.22 -12.85
N GLY A 248 -15.39 -14.99 -12.50
CA GLY A 248 -14.56 -13.79 -12.66
C GLY A 248 -13.32 -13.81 -11.75
N LEU A 249 -12.28 -13.06 -12.13
CA LEU A 249 -10.99 -13.06 -11.43
C LEU A 249 -10.69 -11.75 -10.69
N ALA A 250 -10.06 -11.83 -9.52
CA ALA A 250 -9.49 -10.69 -8.82
C ALA A 250 -7.97 -10.82 -8.70
N LEU A 251 -7.24 -9.73 -8.95
CA LEU A 251 -5.84 -9.57 -8.59
C LEU A 251 -5.76 -8.70 -7.33
N VAL A 252 -5.31 -9.30 -6.23
CA VAL A 252 -5.17 -8.66 -4.92
C VAL A 252 -3.70 -8.53 -4.59
N THR A 253 -3.23 -7.33 -4.25
CA THR A 253 -1.88 -7.09 -3.73
C THR A 253 -1.92 -6.35 -2.39
N ASN A 254 -0.96 -6.61 -1.51
CA ASN A 254 -0.95 -6.03 -0.17
C ASN A 254 0.45 -5.91 0.44
N MET A 255 0.56 -5.08 1.49
CA MET A 255 1.71 -5.07 2.39
C MET A 255 1.86 -6.43 3.10
N HIS A 256 3.07 -7.00 3.10
CA HIS A 256 3.34 -8.23 3.82
C HIS A 256 3.41 -8.01 5.35
N ARG A 257 2.97 -9.01 6.11
CA ARG A 257 2.93 -9.02 7.58
C ARG A 257 4.27 -8.61 8.22
N ASP A 258 5.40 -9.07 7.71
CA ASP A 258 6.73 -8.73 8.25
C ASP A 258 7.02 -7.22 8.21
N MET A 259 6.47 -6.51 7.21
CA MET A 259 6.48 -5.05 7.17
C MET A 259 5.41 -4.48 8.11
N GLY A 260 4.17 -5.00 8.05
CA GLY A 260 3.02 -4.52 8.84
C GLY A 260 3.20 -4.60 10.36
N LEU A 261 3.98 -5.56 10.86
CA LEU A 261 4.34 -5.69 12.29
C LEU A 261 5.37 -4.65 12.75
N VAL A 262 6.09 -4.02 11.83
CA VAL A 262 7.19 -3.07 12.11
C VAL A 262 6.81 -1.63 11.69
N SER A 263 5.90 -1.47 10.74
CA SER A 263 5.47 -0.19 10.19
C SER A 263 4.03 -0.27 9.68
N GLN A 264 3.38 0.90 9.60
CA GLN A 264 2.04 1.07 9.06
C GLN A 264 2.06 2.21 8.05
N ALA A 265 1.13 2.19 7.08
CA ALA A 265 0.93 3.27 6.14
C ALA A 265 0.67 4.61 6.86
N GLY A 266 1.12 5.71 6.25
CA GLY A 266 0.94 7.06 6.76
C GLY A 266 2.04 8.02 6.35
N PHE A 267 1.76 9.31 6.43
CA PHE A 267 2.60 10.40 5.95
C PHE A 267 3.08 11.31 7.09
N GLU A 268 3.94 12.27 6.75
CA GLU A 268 4.47 13.27 7.69
C GLU A 268 3.85 14.63 7.32
N ARG A 269 3.34 15.36 8.31
CA ARG A 269 2.68 16.66 8.13
C ARG A 269 3.18 17.62 9.20
N VAL A 270 3.27 18.91 8.88
CA VAL A 270 3.44 19.96 9.89
C VAL A 270 2.06 20.34 10.44
N ASP A 271 1.89 20.35 11.75
CA ASP A 271 0.65 20.75 12.42
C ASP A 271 0.51 22.28 12.55
N GLU A 272 -0.60 22.73 13.15
CA GLU A 272 -0.91 24.14 13.36
C GLU A 272 0.09 24.86 14.29
N ASN A 273 0.89 24.11 15.06
CA ASN A 273 1.90 24.61 15.98
C ASN A 273 3.32 24.57 15.38
N GLY A 274 3.47 24.16 14.12
CA GLY A 274 4.77 24.00 13.45
C GLY A 274 5.49 22.68 13.77
N VAL A 275 4.84 21.73 14.46
CA VAL A 275 5.44 20.44 14.84
C VAL A 275 5.23 19.43 13.71
N THR A 276 6.29 18.69 13.34
CA THR A 276 6.15 17.57 12.40
C THR A 276 5.52 16.38 13.11
N VAL A 277 4.43 15.86 12.57
CA VAL A 277 3.66 14.73 13.11
C VAL A 277 3.48 13.64 12.07
N LYS A 278 3.39 12.37 12.51
CA LYS A 278 3.03 11.24 11.67
C LYS A 278 1.51 11.08 11.66
N VAL A 279 0.87 11.17 10.51
CA VAL A 279 -0.57 10.88 10.37
C VAL A 279 -0.73 9.43 9.91
N ARG A 280 -1.65 8.68 10.53
CA ARG A 280 -1.94 7.27 10.21
C ARG A 280 -3.44 6.98 10.18
N GLY A 281 -3.84 6.11 9.25
CA GLY A 281 -5.14 5.43 9.27
C GLY A 281 -5.14 4.19 10.16
N CYS A 282 -6.21 3.39 10.07
CA CYS A 282 -6.19 2.02 10.58
C CYS A 282 -5.39 1.11 9.63
N SER A 283 -4.61 0.18 10.19
CA SER A 283 -3.78 -0.76 9.42
C SER A 283 -3.71 -2.12 10.13
N TRP A 284 -3.85 -3.20 9.36
CA TRP A 284 -3.85 -4.60 9.79
C TRP A 284 -2.67 -5.34 9.13
N ALA A 285 -1.87 -6.04 9.94
CA ALA A 285 -0.71 -6.81 9.47
C ALA A 285 -1.11 -8.18 8.89
N HIS A 286 -1.91 -8.16 7.81
CA HIS A 286 -2.49 -9.37 7.21
C HIS A 286 -1.43 -10.29 6.61
N GLY A 287 -1.46 -11.57 6.99
CA GLY A 287 -0.57 -12.61 6.48
C GLY A 287 -1.10 -13.31 5.23
N VAL A 288 -0.21 -13.94 4.44
CA VAL A 288 -0.58 -14.67 3.23
C VAL A 288 -1.60 -15.78 3.49
N GLN A 289 -1.37 -16.61 4.50
CA GLN A 289 -2.23 -17.77 4.79
C GLN A 289 -3.66 -17.35 5.13
N GLU A 290 -3.85 -16.42 6.07
CA GLU A 290 -5.17 -15.94 6.47
C GLU A 290 -5.89 -15.15 5.36
N THR A 291 -5.15 -14.44 4.50
CA THR A 291 -5.69 -13.83 3.28
C THR A 291 -6.31 -14.89 2.38
N VAL A 292 -5.58 -15.99 2.13
CA VAL A 292 -6.06 -17.10 1.28
C VAL A 292 -7.23 -17.86 1.93
N GLU A 293 -7.20 -18.05 3.25
CA GLU A 293 -8.27 -18.72 4.00
C GLU A 293 -9.56 -17.88 4.01
N ALA A 294 -9.48 -16.59 4.34
CA ALA A 294 -10.64 -15.69 4.34
C ALA A 294 -11.21 -15.46 2.92
N ALA A 295 -10.36 -15.43 1.89
CA ALA A 295 -10.81 -15.41 0.50
C ALA A 295 -11.66 -16.66 0.19
N ARG A 296 -11.17 -17.85 0.59
CA ARG A 296 -11.88 -19.13 0.40
C ARG A 296 -13.21 -19.17 1.13
N GLU A 297 -13.26 -18.69 2.37
CA GLU A 297 -14.50 -18.61 3.17
C GLU A 297 -15.57 -17.72 2.51
N GLU A 298 -15.18 -16.63 1.85
CA GLU A 298 -16.08 -15.76 1.10
C GLU A 298 -16.30 -16.20 -0.37
N GLY A 299 -15.87 -17.42 -0.74
CA GLY A 299 -16.16 -18.05 -2.04
C GLY A 299 -15.19 -17.70 -3.17
N LEU A 300 -13.94 -17.36 -2.84
CA LEU A 300 -12.87 -17.06 -3.78
C LEU A 300 -11.76 -18.13 -3.70
N GLU A 301 -11.49 -18.84 -4.79
CA GLU A 301 -10.38 -19.81 -4.87
C GLU A 301 -9.09 -19.17 -5.41
N VAL A 302 -7.92 -19.60 -4.95
CA VAL A 302 -6.62 -19.18 -5.52
C VAL A 302 -6.41 -19.84 -6.87
N VAL A 303 -5.87 -19.09 -7.84
CA VAL A 303 -5.60 -19.57 -9.20
C VAL A 303 -4.14 -19.32 -9.59
N ASP A 304 -3.52 -20.34 -10.19
CA ASP A 304 -2.20 -20.21 -10.81
C ASP A 304 -2.23 -19.25 -12.00
N VAL A 305 -1.38 -18.24 -11.99
CA VAL A 305 -1.10 -17.37 -13.13
C VAL A 305 0.15 -17.86 -13.85
N ASP A 306 0.09 -17.96 -15.18
CA ASP A 306 1.25 -18.31 -16.01
C ASP A 306 2.02 -17.03 -16.42
N GLU A 307 3.13 -16.77 -15.75
CA GLU A 307 4.05 -15.68 -16.03
C GLU A 307 5.22 -16.19 -16.90
N GLY A 308 4.98 -16.40 -18.18
CA GLY A 308 6.03 -16.77 -19.16
C GLY A 308 6.54 -18.22 -19.01
N GLY A 309 5.65 -19.15 -18.67
CA GLY A 309 5.94 -20.56 -18.42
C GLY A 309 6.13 -20.91 -16.94
N VAL A 310 6.10 -19.93 -16.04
CA VAL A 310 6.15 -20.13 -14.58
C VAL A 310 4.76 -19.93 -14.00
N LYS A 311 4.22 -20.96 -13.34
CA LYS A 311 2.91 -20.89 -12.67
C LYS A 311 3.07 -20.52 -11.20
N LEU A 312 2.43 -19.41 -10.80
CA LEU A 312 2.44 -18.92 -9.42
C LEU A 312 1.00 -18.75 -8.91
N SER A 313 0.70 -19.36 -7.77
CA SER A 313 -0.59 -19.22 -7.05
C SER A 313 -0.60 -17.99 -6.14
N VAL A 314 0.51 -17.78 -5.43
CA VAL A 314 0.79 -16.61 -4.60
C VAL A 314 2.23 -16.19 -4.82
N ARG A 315 2.48 -14.88 -4.85
CA ARG A 315 3.80 -14.28 -5.03
C ARG A 315 4.11 -13.42 -3.81
N GLU A 316 5.30 -13.58 -3.24
CA GLU A 316 5.80 -12.78 -2.12
C GLU A 316 7.09 -12.09 -2.54
N ARG A 317 7.29 -10.83 -2.14
CA ARG A 317 8.46 -10.04 -2.54
C ARG A 317 9.28 -9.56 -1.37
N THR A 318 10.55 -9.97 -1.37
CA THR A 318 11.61 -9.51 -0.47
C THR A 318 12.29 -8.29 -1.08
N VAL A 319 12.68 -7.30 -0.25
CA VAL A 319 13.57 -6.23 -0.74
C VAL A 319 14.99 -6.77 -0.84
N GLU A 320 15.56 -6.74 -2.05
CA GLU A 320 16.94 -7.10 -2.32
C GLU A 320 17.82 -5.83 -2.39
N ASN A 321 19.12 -5.96 -2.10
CA ASN A 321 20.05 -4.83 -2.11
C ASN A 321 20.17 -4.18 -3.51
N ASP A 322 20.09 -4.99 -4.56
CA ASP A 322 20.18 -4.52 -5.95
C ASP A 322 19.00 -3.62 -6.37
N MET A 323 17.84 -3.75 -5.72
CA MET A 323 16.67 -2.89 -5.95
C MET A 323 16.96 -1.45 -5.55
N ILE A 324 17.76 -1.22 -4.51
CA ILE A 324 18.22 0.11 -4.12
C ILE A 324 19.34 0.58 -5.07
N GLU A 325 20.34 -0.27 -5.32
CA GLU A 325 21.50 0.08 -6.16
C GLU A 325 21.13 0.43 -7.61
N LYS A 326 20.10 -0.21 -8.16
CA LYS A 326 19.54 0.07 -9.49
C LYS A 326 18.52 1.21 -9.50
N GLY A 327 18.22 1.82 -8.36
CA GLY A 327 17.21 2.88 -8.23
C GLY A 327 15.76 2.43 -8.44
N LEU A 328 15.48 1.12 -8.39
CA LEU A 328 14.13 0.55 -8.52
C LEU A 328 13.29 0.79 -7.27
N VAL A 329 13.94 0.89 -6.11
CA VAL A 329 13.35 1.23 -4.82
C VAL A 329 14.15 2.36 -4.19
N SER A 330 13.47 3.32 -3.55
CA SER A 330 14.13 4.47 -2.92
C SER A 330 15.06 4.08 -1.78
N GLU A 331 16.00 4.96 -1.41
CA GLU A 331 16.91 4.80 -0.27
C GLU A 331 16.21 4.46 1.07
N ARG A 332 14.93 4.81 1.22
CA ARG A 332 14.06 4.39 2.35
C ARG A 332 13.94 2.85 2.45
N GLY A 333 14.30 2.11 1.40
CA GLY A 333 14.26 0.66 1.29
C GLY A 333 15.36 -0.09 2.03
N ARG A 334 16.52 0.55 2.33
CA ARG A 334 17.68 -0.15 2.95
C ARG A 334 17.33 -0.90 4.24
N LYS A 335 16.45 -0.35 5.08
CA LYS A 335 16.01 -0.96 6.35
C LYS A 335 15.12 -2.21 6.19
N TRP A 336 14.71 -2.52 4.96
CA TRP A 336 13.86 -3.65 4.61
C TRP A 336 14.59 -4.75 3.83
N ILE A 337 15.88 -4.57 3.52
CA ILE A 337 16.68 -5.58 2.82
C ILE A 337 16.59 -6.92 3.57
N GLY A 338 16.28 -7.99 2.84
CA GLY A 338 16.11 -9.34 3.37
C GLY A 338 14.77 -9.59 4.10
N LYS A 339 13.81 -8.67 4.03
CA LYS A 339 12.45 -8.85 4.58
C LYS A 339 11.39 -8.89 3.48
N HIS A 340 10.36 -9.72 3.66
CA HIS A 340 9.17 -9.69 2.83
C HIS A 340 8.38 -8.40 3.09
N VAL A 341 8.02 -7.67 2.04
CA VAL A 341 7.32 -6.38 2.16
C VAL A 341 5.99 -6.33 1.41
N TRP A 342 5.80 -7.22 0.45
CA TRP A 342 4.66 -7.24 -0.46
C TRP A 342 4.25 -8.69 -0.74
N TYR A 343 2.96 -8.92 -0.98
CA TYR A 343 2.48 -10.13 -1.63
C TYR A 343 1.35 -9.84 -2.61
N GLY A 344 1.16 -10.75 -3.56
CA GLY A 344 0.10 -10.73 -4.55
C GLY A 344 -0.52 -12.12 -4.75
N VAL A 345 -1.83 -12.16 -4.96
CA VAL A 345 -2.60 -13.38 -5.20
C VAL A 345 -3.64 -13.12 -6.28
N VAL A 346 -3.85 -14.10 -7.17
CA VAL A 346 -4.99 -14.11 -8.09
C VAL A 346 -6.05 -15.08 -7.58
N LEU A 347 -7.28 -14.59 -7.54
CA LEU A 347 -8.44 -15.26 -7.00
C LEU A 347 -9.50 -15.42 -8.08
N ARG A 348 -10.30 -16.48 -8.02
CA ARG A 348 -11.49 -16.68 -8.86
C ARG A 348 -12.73 -16.78 -7.98
N ARG A 349 -13.80 -16.08 -8.34
CA ARG A 349 -15.12 -16.30 -7.75
C ARG A 349 -15.65 -17.68 -8.14
N VAL A 350 -15.80 -18.56 -7.15
CA VAL A 350 -16.49 -19.84 -7.29
C VAL A 350 -17.97 -19.58 -7.64
N ARG A 351 -18.58 -20.50 -8.39
CA ARG A 351 -19.91 -20.33 -9.00
C ARG A 351 -21.03 -20.11 -7.99
#